data_AF-A0A849PUS3-F1
#
_entry.id   AF-A0A849PUS3-F1
#
_cell.length_a   1.000
_cell.length_b   1.000
_cell.length_c   1.000
_cell.angle_alpha   90.00
_cell.angle_beta   90.00
_cell.angle_gamma   90.00
#
_symmetry.space_group_name_H-M   'P 1'
#
loop_
_entity.id
_entity.type
_entity.pdbx_description
1 polymer ?
#
loop_
_entity_poly.entity_id
_entity_poly.type
_entity_poly.pdbx_seq_one_letter_code
_entity_poly.pdbx_strand_id
1 'polypeptide(L)'
;MGDCPKTVYFISSHYRIVSHQEEETTVTDTPISGAKALINCLKNEGVDTIFGYPGGVLLPLYDELYDSDINHILVRHEQCAAHAADGYARATGKVGVCLATSGPGATNLV
;
A
#
# COMPACT_ATOMS: atom_id res chain seq x y z
N MET A 1 -22.34 -7.38 -15.24
CA MET A 1 -20.91 -7.59 -15.53
C MET A 1 -20.17 -6.87 -14.43
N GLY A 2 -19.94 -7.56 -13.31
CA GLY A 2 -19.41 -6.95 -12.09
C GLY A 2 -17.95 -6.56 -12.26
N ASP A 3 -17.54 -5.47 -11.62
CA ASP A 3 -16.17 -4.95 -11.68
C ASP A 3 -15.17 -6.07 -11.34
N CYS A 4 -14.13 -6.21 -12.16
CA CYS A 4 -13.12 -7.28 -12.00
C CYS A 4 -12.36 -7.06 -10.67
N PRO A 5 -12.10 -8.10 -9.84
CA PRO A 5 -11.33 -7.93 -8.61
C PRO A 5 -9.94 -7.35 -8.92
N LYS A 6 -9.63 -6.19 -8.33
CA LYS A 6 -8.38 -5.44 -8.56
C LYS A 6 -7.37 -5.83 -7.48
N THR A 7 -6.25 -6.39 -7.89
CA THR A 7 -5.07 -6.60 -7.03
C THR A 7 -4.09 -5.46 -7.27
N VAL A 8 -3.67 -4.78 -6.21
CA VAL A 8 -2.74 -3.64 -6.26
C VAL A 8 -1.41 -4.03 -5.60
N TYR A 9 -0.32 -3.81 -6.34
CA TYR A 9 1.05 -4.11 -5.91
C TYR A 9 1.76 -2.81 -5.52
N PHE A 10 2.21 -2.71 -4.26
CA PHE A 10 3.06 -1.61 -3.82
C PHE A 10 4.51 -2.07 -3.68
N ILE A 11 5.37 -1.49 -4.51
CA ILE A 11 6.82 -1.68 -4.49
C ILE A 11 7.46 -0.34 -4.18
N SER A 12 8.06 -0.21 -2.99
CA SER A 12 8.75 1.03 -2.61
C SER A 12 10.18 1.03 -3.16
N SER A 13 10.43 1.77 -4.26
CA SER A 13 11.77 2.11 -4.72
C SER A 13 11.89 3.64 -4.78
N HIS A 14 12.51 4.23 -3.76
CA HIS A 14 12.80 5.66 -3.64
C HIS A 14 11.59 6.60 -3.65
N TYR A 15 10.99 6.86 -2.48
CA TYR A 15 10.18 8.06 -2.30
C TYR A 15 11.09 9.29 -2.19
N ARG A 16 11.35 9.96 -3.31
CA ARG A 16 11.81 11.35 -3.32
C ARG A 16 10.74 12.19 -3.99
N ILE A 17 9.80 12.72 -3.19
CA ILE A 17 8.86 13.72 -3.67
C ILE A 17 9.65 15.02 -3.84
N VAL A 18 9.98 15.35 -5.09
CA VAL A 18 10.49 16.66 -5.46
C VAL A 18 9.27 17.54 -5.70
N SER A 19 9.17 18.63 -4.94
CA SER A 19 8.16 19.66 -5.06
C SER A 19 8.17 20.30 -6.46
N HIS A 20 7.10 20.09 -7.24
CA HIS A 20 6.76 20.87 -8.43
C HIS A 20 5.34 21.43 -8.21
N GLN A 21 5.19 22.77 -8.15
CA GLN A 21 3.92 23.53 -8.12
C GLN A 21 3.24 23.49 -9.52
N GLU A 22 1.93 23.64 -9.78
CA GLU A 22 0.75 24.39 -9.23
C GLU A 22 -0.53 23.50 -9.30
N GLU A 23 -1.65 23.69 -8.56
CA GLU A 23 -2.67 24.76 -8.58
C GLU A 23 -3.57 24.71 -7.30
N GLU A 24 -4.24 25.83 -7.00
CA GLU A 24 -4.73 26.31 -5.70
C GLU A 24 -6.09 25.74 -5.22
N THR A 25 -6.16 25.27 -3.96
CA THR A 25 -7.40 25.18 -3.17
C THR A 25 -7.05 25.39 -1.69
N THR A 26 -7.69 26.37 -1.05
CA THR A 26 -7.39 26.78 0.33
C THR A 26 -7.84 25.74 1.36
N VAL A 27 -7.01 24.73 1.57
CA VAL A 27 -7.02 23.87 2.76
C VAL A 27 -5.78 24.25 3.55
N THR A 28 -5.85 24.36 4.88
CA THR A 28 -4.68 24.56 5.73
C THR A 28 -3.78 23.33 5.65
N ASP A 29 -3.00 23.24 4.57
CA ASP A 29 -2.25 22.05 4.18
C ASP A 29 -0.94 22.02 4.97
N THR A 30 -1.00 21.36 6.12
CA THR A 30 0.23 20.97 6.81
C THR A 30 0.80 19.83 5.96
N PRO A 31 2.02 19.93 5.40
CA PRO A 31 2.53 18.93 4.48
C PRO A 31 2.53 17.55 5.15
N ILE A 32 1.74 16.62 4.61
CA ILE A 32 1.67 15.24 5.09
C ILE A 32 2.77 14.40 4.45
N SER A 33 3.25 13.37 5.16
CA SER A 33 4.22 12.43 4.61
C SER A 33 3.62 11.66 3.42
N GLY A 34 4.45 11.25 2.45
CA GLY A 34 3.98 10.41 1.34
C GLY A 34 3.38 9.08 1.81
N ALA A 35 3.90 8.53 2.91
CA ALA A 35 3.35 7.36 3.57
C ALA A 35 1.93 7.61 4.09
N LYS A 36 1.71 8.73 4.79
CA LYS A 36 0.38 9.12 5.28
C LYS A 36 -0.61 9.37 4.15
N ALA A 37 -0.17 10.04 3.09
CA ALA A 37 -0.96 10.25 1.89
C ALA A 37 -1.39 8.90 1.28
N LEU A 38 -0.47 7.94 1.18
CA LEU A 38 -0.76 6.61 0.65
C LEU A 38 -1.78 5.85 1.52
N ILE A 39 -1.60 5.82 2.84
CA ILE A 39 -2.55 5.18 3.76
C ILE A 39 -3.94 5.81 3.66
N ASN A 40 -4.03 7.14 3.60
CA ASN A 40 -5.30 7.85 3.42
C ASN A 40 -5.99 7.48 2.09
N CYS A 41 -5.23 7.41 1.00
CA CYS A 41 -5.76 6.96 -0.29
C CYS A 41 -6.31 5.53 -0.22
N LEU A 42 -5.58 4.60 0.40
CA LEU A 42 -6.03 3.22 0.56
C LEU A 42 -7.31 3.13 1.40
N LYS A 43 -7.41 3.90 2.50
CA LYS A 43 -8.64 3.98 3.29
C LYS A 43 -9.82 4.50 2.48
N ASN A 44 -9.61 5.54 1.65
CA ASN A 44 -10.65 6.12 0.80
C ASN A 44 -11.14 5.14 -0.28
N GLU A 45 -10.27 4.25 -0.76
CA GLU A 45 -10.62 3.14 -1.66
C GLU A 45 -11.28 1.95 -0.93
N GLY A 46 -11.53 2.08 0.38
CA GLY A 46 -12.18 1.03 1.19
C GLY A 46 -11.27 -0.16 1.49
N VAL A 47 -9.96 -0.01 1.39
CA VAL A 47 -8.99 -1.05 1.77
C VAL A 47 -9.01 -1.20 3.29
N ASP A 48 -9.31 -2.41 3.75
CA ASP A 48 -9.33 -2.77 5.17
C ASP A 48 -8.20 -3.76 5.55
N THR A 49 -7.54 -4.37 4.57
CA THR A 49 -6.56 -5.44 4.78
C THR A 49 -5.38 -5.30 3.81
N ILE A 50 -4.15 -5.39 4.33
CA ILE A 50 -2.90 -5.41 3.55
C ILE A 50 -2.09 -6.65 3.92
N PHE A 51 -1.56 -7.34 2.91
CA PHE A 51 -0.65 -8.49 3.08
C PHE A 51 0.78 -8.03 2.80
N GLY A 52 1.72 -8.22 3.73
CA GLY A 52 3.04 -7.62 3.56
C GLY A 52 4.18 -8.31 4.28
N TYR A 53 5.39 -8.07 3.77
CA TYR A 53 6.63 -8.40 4.47
C TYR A 53 7.46 -7.11 4.67
N PRO A 54 7.84 -6.77 5.92
CA PRO A 54 8.53 -5.52 6.21
C PRO A 54 9.98 -5.53 5.69
N GLY A 55 10.46 -4.35 5.31
CA GLY A 55 11.85 -4.12 4.90
C GLY A 55 12.25 -2.67 5.14
N GLY A 56 13.55 -2.38 5.19
CA GLY A 56 14.06 -1.08 5.65
C GLY A 56 13.49 0.14 4.91
N VAL A 57 13.26 0.03 3.60
CA VAL A 57 12.72 1.15 2.78
C VAL A 57 11.23 1.38 3.04
N LEU A 58 10.51 0.38 3.57
CA LEU A 58 9.08 0.47 3.86
C LEU A 58 8.77 0.99 5.27
N LEU A 59 9.76 1.16 6.15
CA LEU A 59 9.52 1.54 7.55
C LEU A 59 8.61 2.76 7.73
N PRO A 60 8.78 3.88 6.99
CA PRO A 60 7.88 5.03 7.13
C PRO A 60 6.42 4.71 6.79
N LEU A 61 6.17 3.74 5.90
CA LEU A 61 4.81 3.29 5.58
C LEU A 61 4.27 2.37 6.66
N TYR A 62 5.11 1.51 7.25
CA TYR A 62 4.71 0.68 8.39
C TYR A 62 4.41 1.51 9.63
N ASP A 63 5.12 2.62 9.85
CA ASP A 63 4.83 3.56 10.94
C ASP A 63 3.42 4.14 10.79
N GLU A 64 3.06 4.66 9.61
CA GLU A 64 1.70 5.19 9.37
C GLU A 64 0.63 4.09 9.33
N LEU A 65 0.99 2.87 8.88
CA LEU A 65 0.10 1.72 8.88
C LEU A 65 -0.21 1.25 10.32
N TYR A 66 0.78 1.31 11.22
CA TYR A 66 0.64 0.95 12.62
C TYR A 66 -0.40 1.82 13.34
N ASP A 67 -0.45 3.11 13.02
CA ASP A 67 -1.43 4.06 13.55
C ASP A 67 -2.77 4.04 12.79
N SER A 68 -2.94 3.13 11.83
CA SER A 68 -4.13 3.03 10.99
C SER A 68 -5.08 1.89 11.41
N ASP A 69 -6.34 1.97 10.97
CA ASP A 69 -7.33 0.90 11.18
C ASP A 69 -7.25 -0.22 10.14
N ILE A 70 -6.24 -0.18 9.25
CA ILE A 70 -6.04 -1.21 8.22
C ILE A 70 -5.36 -2.41 8.87
N ASN A 71 -5.96 -3.59 8.71
CA ASN A 71 -5.42 -4.84 9.22
C ASN A 71 -4.20 -5.27 8.39
N HIS A 72 -3.03 -5.32 9.01
CA HIS A 72 -1.81 -5.83 8.37
C HIS A 72 -1.59 -7.33 8.66
N ILE A 73 -1.53 -8.13 7.60
CA ILE A 73 -1.21 -9.55 7.66
C ILE A 73 0.24 -9.77 7.25
N LEU A 74 1.08 -10.06 8.24
CA LEU A 74 2.48 -10.41 8.03
C LEU A 74 2.58 -11.78 7.35
N VAL A 75 3.15 -11.81 6.16
CA VAL A 75 3.48 -13.06 5.46
C VAL A 75 4.90 -13.53 5.82
N ARG A 76 5.30 -14.70 5.32
CA ARG A 76 6.68 -15.23 5.49
C ARG A 76 7.55 -15.09 4.25
N HIS A 77 6.95 -14.75 3.12
CA HIS A 77 7.62 -14.54 1.84
C HIS A 77 6.75 -13.62 1.00
N GLU A 78 7.33 -12.70 0.23
CA GLU A 78 6.58 -11.69 -0.52
C GLU A 78 5.64 -12.33 -1.56
N GLN A 79 6.04 -13.44 -2.18
CA GLN A 79 5.16 -14.24 -3.04
C GLN A 79 3.85 -14.66 -2.34
N CYS A 80 3.90 -14.97 -1.04
CA CYS A 80 2.70 -15.28 -0.27
C CYS A 80 1.80 -14.06 -0.11
N ALA A 81 2.35 -12.84 -0.05
CA ALA A 81 1.55 -11.62 0.00
C ALA A 81 0.80 -11.41 -1.32
N ALA A 82 1.45 -11.60 -2.47
CA ALA A 82 0.80 -11.52 -3.77
C ALA A 82 -0.37 -12.53 -3.89
N HIS A 83 -0.12 -13.80 -3.58
CA HIS A 83 -1.14 -14.85 -3.66
C HIS A 83 -2.28 -14.64 -2.66
N ALA A 84 -1.99 -14.17 -1.45
CA ALA A 84 -3.01 -13.89 -0.44
C ALA A 84 -3.88 -12.69 -0.85
N ALA A 85 -3.29 -11.63 -1.40
CA ALA A 85 -4.01 -10.48 -1.89
C ALA A 85 -4.93 -10.83 -3.08
N ASP A 86 -4.46 -11.64 -4.04
CA ASP A 86 -5.29 -12.14 -5.15
C ASP A 86 -6.46 -13.00 -4.63
N GLY A 87 -6.16 -13.96 -3.73
CA GLY A 87 -7.17 -14.81 -3.11
C GLY A 87 -8.22 -13.99 -2.35
N TYR A 88 -7.79 -12.98 -1.59
CA TYR A 88 -8.67 -12.06 -0.86
C TYR A 88 -9.59 -11.31 -1.82
N ALA A 89 -9.04 -10.73 -2.89
CA ALA A 89 -9.81 -9.96 -3.87
C ALA A 89 -10.87 -10.83 -4.54
N ARG A 90 -10.50 -12.05 -4.96
CA ARG A 90 -11.42 -13.00 -5.61
C ARG A 90 -12.50 -13.54 -4.67
N ALA A 91 -12.17 -13.76 -3.40
CA ALA A 91 -13.11 -14.31 -2.43
C ALA A 91 -14.10 -13.26 -1.89
N THR A 92 -13.68 -12.00 -1.78
CA THR A 92 -14.47 -10.94 -1.14
C THR A 92 -15.08 -9.95 -2.13
N GLY A 93 -14.55 -9.86 -3.34
CA GLY A 93 -14.87 -8.80 -4.29
C GLY A 93 -14.28 -7.43 -3.92
N LYS A 94 -13.46 -7.35 -2.87
CA LYS A 94 -12.76 -6.12 -2.45
C LYS A 94 -11.39 -6.00 -3.14
N VAL A 95 -10.75 -4.85 -2.97
CA VAL A 95 -9.37 -4.64 -3.45
C VAL A 95 -8.40 -5.47 -2.59
N GLY A 96 -7.56 -6.27 -3.25
CA GLY A 96 -6.46 -6.98 -2.61
C GLY A 96 -5.19 -6.14 -2.67
N VAL A 97 -4.53 -5.92 -1.53
CA VAL A 97 -3.31 -5.11 -1.47
C VAL A 97 -2.14 -5.95 -0.94
N CYS A 98 -1.06 -6.02 -1.71
CA CYS A 98 0.19 -6.63 -1.26
C CYS A 98 1.33 -5.59 -1.16
N LEU A 99 2.18 -5.74 -0.14
CA LEU A 99 3.26 -4.81 0.18
C LEU A 99 4.64 -5.50 0.25
N ALA A 100 5.61 -5.00 -0.51
CA ALA A 100 6.99 -5.47 -0.48
C ALA A 100 8.03 -4.35 -0.63
N THR A 101 9.21 -4.55 -0.03
CA THR A 101 10.34 -3.60 -0.10
C THR A 101 11.03 -3.66 -1.46
N SER A 102 11.86 -2.67 -1.80
CA SER A 102 12.75 -2.73 -2.97
C SER A 102 13.71 -3.92 -2.94
N GLY A 103 14.31 -4.21 -4.10
CA GLY A 103 15.31 -5.27 -4.23
C GLY A 103 14.66 -6.67 -4.25
N PRO A 104 15.14 -7.63 -3.46
CA PRO A 104 14.62 -9.01 -3.50
C PRO A 104 13.14 -9.09 -3.19
N GLY A 105 12.62 -8.23 -2.30
CA GLY A 105 11.20 -8.21 -1.96
C GLY A 105 10.31 -7.88 -3.15
N ALA A 106 10.73 -6.97 -4.01
CA ALA A 106 10.01 -6.59 -5.23
C ALA A 106 10.04 -7.72 -6.26
N THR A 107 11.21 -8.34 -6.47
CA THR A 107 11.35 -9.44 -7.44
C THR A 107 10.65 -10.72 -7.00
N ASN A 108 10.46 -10.92 -5.69
CA ASN A 108 9.72 -12.05 -5.13
C ASN A 108 8.19 -11.95 -5.32
N LEU A 109 7.67 -10.80 -5.78
CA LEU A 109 6.24 -10.63 -6.12
C LEU A 109 5.89 -11.07 -7.55
N VAL A 110 6.89 -11.36 -8.40
CA VAL A 110 6.74 -11.71 -9.82
C VAL A 110 6.82 -13.22 -10.03
#